data_AF-A0A2R4WI64-F1
#
_entry.id   AF-A0A2R4WI64-F1
#
_cell.length_a   1.000
_cell.length_b   1.000
_cell.length_c   1.000
_cell.angle_alpha   90.00
_cell.angle_beta   90.00
_cell.angle_gamma   90.00
#
_symmetry.space_group_name_H-M   'P 1'
#
loop_
_entity.id
_entity.type
_entity.pdbx_description
1 polymer ?
#
loop_
_entity_poly.entity_id
_entity_poly.type
_entity_poly.pdbx_seq_one_letter_code
_entity_poly.pdbx_strand_id
1 'polypeptide(L)'
;MDDTNLITIGCRHPSGLRLRVSEWFKTPGLDEPQLREIAVYDLAGSGQHQGVPGNGTLPGYTKIPAEHWEKWKALNGHSDLYASGTLFEAQEGDDAPEAPQLTAEEERERENAEARRLAKEQAQLAADAKAREAEEAKAEADRAARAAADHADQGGLPGGGDGSEEEPAPDAELDKLTDDELRAYVRDRGVIVDGRWGRKKLLVEAEKLKAKG
;
A
#
# COMPACT_ATOMS: atom_id res chain seq x y z
N MET A 1 -12.56 -10.64 44.10
CA MET A 1 -12.51 -11.19 42.74
C MET A 1 -11.43 -10.40 42.06
N ASP A 2 -10.40 -11.05 41.53
CA ASP A 2 -9.33 -10.34 40.84
C ASP A 2 -9.93 -9.75 39.55
N ASP A 3 -9.96 -8.43 39.44
CA ASP A 3 -10.49 -7.76 38.25
C ASP A 3 -9.63 -8.15 37.05
N THR A 4 -10.23 -8.84 36.07
CA THR A 4 -9.56 -9.28 34.85
C THR A 4 -10.24 -8.69 33.63
N ASN A 5 -9.42 -8.21 32.70
CA ASN A 5 -9.86 -7.67 31.42
C ASN A 5 -9.73 -8.75 30.34
N LEU A 6 -10.68 -8.78 29.41
CA LEU A 6 -10.64 -9.66 28.25
C LEU A 6 -9.98 -8.92 27.09
N ILE A 7 -8.78 -9.34 26.69
CA ILE A 7 -8.04 -8.68 25.61
C ILE A 7 -8.08 -9.53 24.34
N THR A 8 -8.37 -8.89 23.20
CA THR A 8 -8.36 -9.54 21.87
C THR A 8 -7.62 -8.71 20.84
N ILE A 9 -7.25 -9.36 19.74
CA ILE A 9 -6.57 -8.74 18.61
C ILE A 9 -7.36 -8.94 17.30
N GLY A 10 -7.50 -7.86 16.54
CA GLY A 10 -8.28 -7.79 15.31
C GLY A 10 -7.87 -8.83 14.26
N CYS A 11 -8.85 -9.23 13.44
CA CYS A 11 -8.80 -10.36 12.50
C CYS A 11 -7.71 -10.31 11.41
N ARG A 12 -7.00 -9.19 11.26
CA ARG A 12 -5.94 -9.01 10.24
C ARG A 12 -4.53 -9.34 10.74
N HIS A 13 -4.37 -9.72 12.00
CA HIS A 13 -3.05 -9.96 12.59
C HIS A 13 -2.71 -11.45 12.66
N PRO A 14 -1.43 -11.83 12.43
CA PRO A 14 -0.99 -13.21 12.52
C PRO A 14 -1.16 -13.74 13.95
N SER A 15 -1.47 -15.03 14.05
CA SER A 15 -1.45 -15.76 15.33
C SER A 15 -0.07 -15.70 15.99
N GLY A 16 -0.01 -15.69 17.32
CA GLY A 16 1.24 -15.72 18.08
C GLY A 16 1.78 -14.35 18.49
N LEU A 17 0.94 -13.32 18.47
CA LEU A 17 1.27 -12.03 19.06
C LEU A 17 1.28 -12.13 20.58
N ARG A 18 2.28 -11.50 21.20
CA ARG A 18 2.49 -11.51 22.65
C ARG A 18 2.36 -10.11 23.21
N LEU A 19 1.55 -9.97 24.24
CA LEU A 19 1.47 -8.77 25.05
C LEU A 19 2.49 -8.88 26.18
N ARG A 20 3.48 -7.97 26.18
CA ARG A 20 4.53 -7.89 27.20
C ARG A 20 4.24 -6.71 28.10
N VAL A 21 4.01 -6.99 29.38
CA VAL A 21 3.77 -5.97 30.40
C VAL A 21 5.08 -5.65 31.07
N SER A 22 5.44 -4.38 31.13
CA SER A 22 6.66 -3.91 31.75
C SER A 22 6.37 -2.82 32.78
N GLU A 23 7.27 -2.66 33.74
CA GLU A 23 7.17 -1.66 34.80
C GLU A 23 8.55 -1.06 35.10
N TRP A 24 8.56 0.19 35.56
CA TRP A 24 9.78 0.91 35.91
C TRP A 24 10.21 0.52 37.33
N PHE A 25 11.41 -0.05 37.46
CA PHE A 25 12.02 -0.41 38.73
C PHE A 25 13.17 0.53 39.08
N LYS A 26 13.13 1.07 40.30
CA LYS A 26 14.29 1.74 40.88
C LYS A 26 15.29 0.68 41.33
N THR A 27 16.39 0.56 40.59
CA THR A 27 17.44 -0.40 40.92
C THR A 27 18.45 0.28 41.86
N PRO A 28 18.77 -0.32 43.03
CA PRO A 28 19.80 0.23 43.91
C PRO A 28 21.13 0.39 43.15
N GLY A 29 21.71 1.58 43.18
CA GLY A 29 22.98 1.88 42.51
C GLY A 29 22.86 2.35 41.06
N LEU A 30 21.64 2.53 40.53
CA LEU A 30 21.42 3.23 39.26
C LEU A 30 20.61 4.50 39.49
N ASP A 31 21.04 5.59 38.87
CA ASP A 31 20.36 6.89 38.95
C ASP A 31 19.07 6.90 38.13
N GLU A 32 19.01 6.10 37.06
CA GLU A 32 17.85 6.00 36.19
C GLU A 32 17.01 4.73 36.48
N PRO A 33 15.67 4.84 36.49
CA PRO A 33 14.80 3.68 36.61
C PRO A 33 14.95 2.77 35.39
N GLN A 34 14.89 1.45 35.60
CA GLN A 34 14.96 0.48 34.52
C GLN A 34 13.59 -0.11 34.22
N LEU A 35 13.23 -0.16 32.95
CA LEU A 35 12.03 -0.85 32.50
C LEU A 35 12.28 -2.36 32.50
N ARG A 36 11.47 -3.13 33.24
CA ARG A 36 11.56 -4.59 33.29
C ARG A 36 10.23 -5.22 32.95
N GLU A 37 10.28 -6.33 32.21
CA GLU A 37 9.12 -7.15 31.92
C GLU A 37 8.65 -7.87 33.20
N ILE A 38 7.36 -7.76 33.50
CA ILE A 38 6.72 -8.37 34.67
C ILE A 38 5.74 -9.49 34.29
N ALA A 39 5.27 -9.50 33.04
CA ALA A 39 4.40 -10.56 32.53
C ALA A 39 4.40 -10.62 30.99
N VAL A 40 4.13 -11.82 30.46
CA VAL A 40 3.92 -12.05 29.03
C VAL A 40 2.64 -12.85 28.83
N TYR A 41 1.80 -12.39 27.92
CA TYR A 41 0.54 -13.04 27.56
C TYR A 41 0.57 -13.37 26.07
N ASP A 42 0.46 -14.66 25.73
CA ASP A 42 0.19 -15.08 24.36
C ASP A 42 -1.26 -14.72 24.02
N LEU A 43 -1.45 -13.79 23.09
CA LEU A 43 -2.77 -13.35 22.69
C LEU A 43 -3.44 -14.43 21.84
N ALA A 44 -4.61 -14.89 22.27
CA ALA A 44 -5.50 -15.69 21.44
C ALA A 44 -5.83 -14.91 20.15
N GLY A 45 -5.45 -15.47 19.01
CA GLY A 45 -5.60 -14.85 17.70
C GLY A 45 -6.99 -15.08 17.09
N SER A 46 -7.43 -14.05 16.36
CA SER A 46 -8.68 -13.87 15.62
C SER A 46 -9.96 -14.09 16.41
N GLY A 47 -10.60 -12.98 16.79
CA GLY A 47 -12.06 -12.87 16.72
C GLY A 47 -12.52 -13.19 15.30
N GLN A 48 -12.54 -14.48 14.95
CA GLN A 48 -13.28 -14.90 13.78
C GLN A 48 -14.73 -14.54 14.08
N HIS A 49 -15.32 -13.78 13.17
CA HIS A 49 -16.75 -13.85 12.94
C HIS A 49 -17.06 -15.27 12.41
N GLN A 50 -16.90 -16.31 13.23
CA GLN A 50 -17.49 -17.63 12.94
C GLN A 50 -18.93 -17.57 13.40
N GLY A 51 -19.74 -16.86 12.63
CA GLY A 51 -21.15 -16.68 12.93
C GLY A 51 -21.82 -15.74 11.95
N VAL A 52 -23.01 -16.16 11.53
CA VAL A 52 -24.06 -15.29 10.99
C VAL A 52 -24.32 -14.18 12.04
N PRO A 53 -24.62 -12.93 11.63
CA PRO A 53 -24.95 -11.86 12.58
C PRO A 53 -25.91 -12.36 13.65
N GLY A 54 -25.53 -12.22 14.93
CA GLY A 54 -26.34 -12.60 16.09
C GLY A 54 -26.14 -14.01 16.67
N ASN A 55 -25.17 -14.83 16.20
CA ASN A 55 -24.98 -16.18 16.78
C ASN A 55 -23.55 -16.76 16.70
N GLY A 56 -22.52 -15.95 17.00
CA GLY A 56 -21.13 -16.42 17.05
C GLY A 56 -20.70 -16.80 18.47
N THR A 57 -20.38 -18.07 18.71
CA THR A 57 -19.67 -18.51 19.93
C THR A 57 -18.26 -17.92 19.97
N LEU A 58 -17.76 -17.51 21.15
CA LEU A 58 -16.55 -16.68 21.34
C LEU A 58 -15.28 -17.47 21.78
N PRO A 59 -14.49 -18.07 20.87
CA PRO A 59 -13.11 -18.48 21.16
C PRO A 59 -12.13 -17.41 20.67
N GLY A 60 -11.81 -16.38 21.47
CA GLY A 60 -10.93 -15.30 20.97
C GLY A 60 -10.40 -14.25 21.95
N TYR A 61 -10.49 -14.48 23.27
CA TYR A 61 -10.02 -13.51 24.28
C TYR A 61 -8.95 -14.09 25.19
N THR A 62 -8.04 -13.23 25.62
CA THR A 62 -7.00 -13.53 26.60
C THR A 62 -7.33 -12.80 27.88
N LYS A 63 -7.49 -13.52 28.98
CA LYS A 63 -7.72 -12.93 30.31
C LYS A 63 -6.41 -12.31 30.81
N ILE A 64 -6.43 -11.01 31.09
CA ILE A 64 -5.29 -10.26 31.61
C ILE A 64 -5.74 -9.53 32.88
N PRO A 65 -5.01 -9.61 34.00
CA PRO A 65 -5.33 -8.82 35.20
C PRO A 65 -5.44 -7.33 34.88
N ALA A 66 -6.44 -6.64 35.43
CA ALA A 66 -6.70 -5.22 35.16
C ALA A 66 -5.46 -4.36 35.44
N GLU A 67 -4.74 -4.63 36.52
CA GLU A 67 -3.48 -3.95 36.85
C GLU A 67 -2.44 -4.07 35.72
N HIS A 68 -2.30 -5.27 35.15
CA HIS A 68 -1.33 -5.55 34.09
C HIS A 68 -1.73 -4.84 32.79
N TRP A 69 -3.04 -4.75 32.51
CA TRP A 69 -3.55 -4.02 31.36
C TRP A 69 -3.33 -2.51 31.48
N GLU A 70 -3.59 -1.92 32.65
CA GLU A 70 -3.31 -0.50 32.90
C GLU A 70 -1.82 -0.18 32.75
N LYS A 71 -0.93 -1.03 33.30
CA LYS A 71 0.52 -0.89 33.13
C LYS A 71 0.93 -0.95 31.65
N TRP A 72 0.33 -1.87 30.90
CA TRP A 72 0.59 -1.98 29.47
C TRP A 72 0.11 -0.73 28.71
N LYS A 73 -1.11 -0.25 28.96
CA LYS A 73 -1.69 0.96 28.34
C LYS A 73 -0.89 2.21 28.66
N ALA A 74 -0.40 2.36 29.89
CA ALA A 74 0.41 3.52 30.27
C ALA A 74 1.69 3.64 29.41
N LEU A 75 2.27 2.51 29.00
CA LEU A 75 3.48 2.47 28.17
C LEU A 75 3.20 2.40 26.67
N ASN A 76 2.08 1.81 26.25
CA ASN A 76 1.82 1.46 24.84
C ASN A 76 0.50 2.01 24.31
N GLY A 77 -0.23 2.83 25.06
CA GLY A 77 -1.53 3.39 24.66
C GLY A 77 -1.46 4.33 23.46
N HIS A 78 -0.26 4.79 23.09
CA HIS A 78 -0.01 5.55 21.87
C HIS A 78 0.39 4.67 20.67
N SER A 79 0.52 3.35 20.86
CA SER A 79 0.86 2.44 19.76
C SER A 79 -0.27 2.37 18.73
N ASP A 80 0.09 2.22 17.46
CA ASP A 80 -0.87 2.08 16.36
C ASP A 80 -1.83 0.90 16.59
N LEU A 81 -1.37 -0.16 17.27
CA LEU A 81 -2.21 -1.31 17.62
C LEU A 81 -3.36 -0.93 18.55
N TYR A 82 -3.11 -0.07 19.54
CA TYR A 82 -4.15 0.41 20.45
C TYR A 82 -4.98 1.52 19.80
N ALA A 83 -4.33 2.50 19.17
CA ALA A 83 -4.99 3.66 18.57
C ALA A 83 -5.92 3.29 17.40
N SER A 84 -5.59 2.26 16.62
CA SER A 84 -6.43 1.77 15.53
C SER A 84 -7.61 0.92 15.97
N GLY A 85 -7.73 0.59 17.27
CA GLY A 85 -8.72 -0.36 17.78
C GLY A 85 -8.41 -1.82 17.39
N THR A 86 -7.18 -2.10 16.97
CA THR A 86 -6.73 -3.46 16.64
C THR A 86 -6.59 -4.31 17.90
N LEU A 87 -6.05 -3.74 18.98
CA LEU A 87 -5.95 -4.38 20.29
C LEU A 87 -6.89 -3.64 21.23
N PHE A 88 -7.87 -4.34 21.80
CA PHE A 88 -8.89 -3.72 22.62
C PHE A 88 -9.33 -4.62 23.76
N GLU A 89 -9.89 -3.97 24.78
CA GLU A 89 -10.57 -4.60 25.90
C GLU A 89 -12.01 -4.92 25.52
N ALA A 90 -12.36 -6.20 25.54
CA ALA A 90 -13.72 -6.67 25.43
C ALA A 90 -14.40 -6.60 26.80
N GLN A 91 -15.63 -6.11 26.80
CA GLN A 91 -16.45 -6.09 28.00
C GLN A 91 -16.93 -7.52 28.30
N GLU A 92 -16.81 -7.97 29.56
CA GLU A 92 -17.37 -9.26 29.99
C GLU A 92 -18.90 -9.17 29.96
N GLY A 93 -19.49 -9.73 28.91
CA GLY A 93 -20.92 -9.85 28.70
C GLY A 93 -21.20 -10.10 27.22
N ASP A 94 -22.35 -10.67 26.88
CA ASP A 94 -22.88 -10.71 25.51
C ASP A 94 -22.98 -9.32 24.84
N ASP A 95 -22.67 -8.26 25.59
CA ASP A 95 -22.46 -6.90 25.15
C ASP A 95 -20.94 -6.61 25.04
N ALA A 96 -20.32 -7.05 23.95
CA ALA A 96 -19.38 -6.12 23.33
C ALA A 96 -20.17 -4.82 23.13
N PRO A 97 -19.63 -3.60 23.39
CA PRO A 97 -20.30 -2.43 22.89
C PRO A 97 -20.40 -2.67 21.38
N GLU A 98 -21.60 -2.99 20.89
CA GLU A 98 -21.88 -2.88 19.49
C GLU A 98 -21.37 -1.48 19.16
N ALA A 99 -20.32 -1.39 18.33
CA ALA A 99 -19.86 -0.10 17.83
C ALA A 99 -21.14 0.64 17.47
N PRO A 100 -21.42 1.80 18.12
CA PRO A 100 -22.79 2.29 18.35
C PRO A 100 -23.57 1.98 17.10
N GLN A 101 -24.48 0.99 17.17
CA GLN A 101 -25.10 0.49 15.95
C GLN A 101 -25.75 1.70 15.33
N LEU A 102 -25.15 2.17 14.25
CA LEU A 102 -25.81 3.10 13.37
C LEU A 102 -27.12 2.37 13.09
N THR A 103 -28.22 3.01 13.45
CA THR A 103 -29.53 2.48 13.07
C THR A 103 -29.46 2.15 11.57
N ALA A 104 -30.26 1.19 11.10
CA ALA A 104 -30.25 0.83 9.66
C ALA A 104 -30.43 2.06 8.72
N GLU A 105 -30.96 3.15 9.26
CA GLU A 105 -31.06 4.46 8.63
C GLU A 105 -29.73 5.23 8.61
N GLU A 106 -28.99 5.30 9.71
CA GLU A 106 -27.67 5.94 9.79
C GLU A 106 -26.58 5.16 9.04
N GLU A 107 -26.66 3.83 8.99
CA GLU A 107 -25.74 3.00 8.20
C GLU A 107 -25.97 3.24 6.70
N ARG A 108 -27.25 3.29 6.27
CA ARG A 108 -27.61 3.72 4.91
C ARG A 108 -27.17 5.14 4.61
N GLU A 109 -27.26 6.07 5.56
CA GLU A 109 -26.82 7.44 5.35
C GLU A 109 -25.31 7.51 5.17
N ARG A 110 -24.55 6.77 5.97
CA ARG A 110 -23.09 6.66 5.85
C ARG A 110 -22.67 6.01 4.54
N GLU A 111 -23.29 4.89 4.15
CA GLU A 111 -23.05 4.23 2.87
C GLU A 111 -23.38 5.15 1.69
N ASN A 112 -24.49 5.89 1.77
CA ASN A 112 -24.85 6.88 0.75
C ASN A 112 -23.85 8.04 0.69
N ALA A 113 -23.35 8.52 1.83
CA ALA A 113 -22.34 9.56 1.90
C ALA A 113 -21.01 9.09 1.31
N GLU A 114 -20.60 7.85 1.61
CA GLU A 114 -19.40 7.24 1.07
C GLU A 114 -19.52 6.98 -0.44
N ALA A 115 -20.67 6.47 -0.91
CA ALA A 115 -20.96 6.28 -2.32
C ALA A 115 -20.93 7.61 -3.09
N ARG A 116 -21.47 8.68 -2.52
CA ARG A 116 -21.39 10.04 -3.10
C ARG A 116 -19.96 10.56 -3.16
N ARG A 117 -19.15 10.30 -2.12
CA ARG A 117 -17.74 10.68 -2.10
C ARG A 117 -16.96 9.96 -3.19
N LEU A 118 -17.13 8.64 -3.30
CA LEU A 118 -16.48 7.83 -4.32
C LEU A 118 -16.93 8.21 -5.73
N ALA A 119 -18.22 8.50 -5.93
CA ALA A 119 -18.72 8.99 -7.22
C ALA A 119 -18.10 10.34 -7.60
N LYS A 120 -17.91 11.25 -6.64
CA LYS A 120 -17.24 12.54 -6.88
C LYS A 120 -15.76 12.36 -7.20
N GLU A 121 -15.07 11.46 -6.50
CA GLU A 121 -13.67 11.13 -6.75
C GLU A 121 -13.48 10.50 -8.14
N GLN A 122 -14.34 9.55 -8.53
CA GLN A 122 -14.31 8.96 -9.87
C GLN A 122 -14.61 9.99 -10.96
N ALA A 123 -15.57 10.89 -10.73
CA ALA A 123 -15.87 11.98 -11.67
C ALA A 123 -14.66 12.93 -11.84
N GLN A 124 -13.94 13.22 -10.75
CA GLN A 124 -12.74 14.05 -10.81
C GLN A 124 -11.61 13.34 -11.57
N LEU A 125 -11.37 12.06 -11.28
CA LEU A 125 -10.37 11.27 -12.00
C LEU A 125 -10.68 11.16 -13.50
N ALA A 126 -11.95 11.01 -13.86
CA ALA A 126 -12.38 11.02 -15.25
C ALA A 126 -12.22 12.40 -15.93
N ALA A 127 -12.46 13.49 -15.20
CA ALA A 127 -12.23 14.84 -15.69
C ALA A 127 -10.73 15.12 -15.90
N ASP A 128 -9.89 14.70 -14.96
CA ASP A 128 -8.43 14.86 -15.03
C ASP A 128 -7.83 14.01 -16.16
N ALA A 129 -8.34 12.78 -16.37
CA ALA A 129 -7.95 11.94 -17.49
C ALA A 129 -8.29 12.61 -18.84
N LYS A 130 -9.52 13.12 -18.99
CA LYS A 130 -9.93 13.86 -20.20
C LYS A 130 -9.10 15.12 -20.43
N ALA A 131 -8.72 15.84 -19.37
CA ALA A 131 -7.88 17.01 -19.49
C ALA A 131 -6.48 16.65 -20.01
N ARG A 132 -5.89 15.55 -19.51
CA ARG A 132 -4.60 15.03 -20.00
C ARG A 132 -4.67 14.56 -21.44
N GLU A 133 -5.73 13.84 -21.83
CA GLU A 133 -5.94 13.42 -23.22
C GLU A 133 -6.06 14.63 -24.17
N ALA A 134 -6.77 15.68 -23.75
CA ALA A 134 -6.89 16.91 -24.54
C ALA A 134 -5.56 17.66 -24.67
N GLU A 135 -4.75 17.68 -23.60
CA GLU A 135 -3.41 18.29 -23.62
C GLU A 135 -2.45 17.50 -24.50
N GLU A 136 -2.47 16.17 -24.44
CA GLU A 136 -1.66 15.29 -25.28
C GLU A 136 -2.04 15.41 -26.76
N ALA A 137 -3.35 15.43 -27.07
CA ALA A 137 -3.84 15.64 -28.43
C ALA A 137 -3.41 17.01 -28.99
N LYS A 138 -3.41 18.05 -28.14
CA LYS A 138 -2.91 19.38 -28.54
C LYS A 138 -1.40 19.36 -28.78
N ALA A 139 -0.63 18.70 -27.92
CA ALA A 139 0.82 18.55 -28.09
C ALA A 139 1.18 17.72 -29.34
N GLU A 140 0.39 16.72 -29.69
CA GLU A 140 0.54 15.96 -30.92
C GLU A 140 0.21 16.80 -32.16
N ALA A 141 -0.89 17.57 -32.12
CA ALA A 141 -1.23 18.51 -33.20
C ALA A 141 -0.13 19.57 -33.41
N ASP A 142 0.43 20.11 -32.32
CA ASP A 142 1.53 21.08 -32.39
C ASP A 142 2.82 20.45 -32.94
N ARG A 143 3.12 19.19 -32.59
CA ARG A 143 4.25 18.44 -33.17
C ARG A 143 4.05 18.15 -34.66
N ALA A 144 2.85 17.75 -35.06
CA ALA A 144 2.51 17.51 -36.46
C ALA A 144 2.59 18.81 -37.29
N ALA A 145 2.14 19.94 -36.73
CA ALA A 145 2.24 21.25 -37.37
C ALA A 145 3.71 21.70 -37.54
N ARG A 146 4.56 21.47 -36.53
CA ARG A 146 6.01 21.74 -36.63
C ARG A 146 6.69 20.85 -37.65
N ALA A 147 6.42 19.54 -37.64
CA ALA A 147 6.96 18.62 -38.65
C ALA A 147 6.53 19.00 -40.08
N ALA A 148 5.28 19.42 -40.28
CA ALA A 148 4.80 19.91 -41.57
C ALA A 148 5.47 21.22 -42.00
N ALA A 149 5.78 22.11 -41.06
CA ALA A 149 6.53 23.34 -41.33
C ALA A 149 8.01 23.07 -41.67
N ASP A 150 8.66 22.14 -40.97
CA ASP A 150 10.04 21.74 -41.23
C ASP A 150 10.18 21.03 -42.59
N HIS A 151 9.18 20.25 -43.00
CA HIS A 151 9.11 19.65 -44.35
C HIS A 151 8.85 20.68 -45.46
N ALA A 152 8.19 21.81 -45.16
CA ALA A 152 8.00 22.89 -46.12
C ALA A 152 9.28 23.76 -46.30
N ASP A 153 10.14 23.82 -45.28
CA ASP A 153 11.43 24.53 -45.30
C ASP A 153 12.54 23.70 -45.99
N GLN A 154 12.47 22.36 -45.92
CA GLN A 154 13.39 21.45 -46.62
C GLN A 154 13.06 21.19 -48.12
N GLY A 155 12.12 21.95 -48.70
CA GLY A 155 11.79 21.90 -50.13
C GLY A 155 12.72 22.70 -51.05
N GLY A 156 13.78 23.30 -50.50
CA GLY A 156 14.68 24.17 -51.25
C GLY A 156 16.16 23.94 -50.95
N LEU A 157 16.78 22.98 -51.67
CA LEU A 157 18.18 22.90 -52.15
C LEU A 157 18.84 21.54 -51.88
N PRO A 158 19.46 20.89 -52.89
CA PRO A 158 20.32 19.73 -52.69
C PRO A 158 21.73 20.21 -52.33
N GLY A 159 22.21 19.90 -51.12
CA GLY A 159 23.56 20.26 -50.69
C GLY A 159 23.95 19.48 -49.44
N GLY A 160 24.98 18.65 -49.57
CA GLY A 160 25.41 17.70 -48.54
C GLY A 160 25.97 18.34 -47.26
N GLY A 161 26.04 17.52 -46.21
CA GLY A 161 26.56 17.91 -44.91
C GLY A 161 26.44 16.80 -43.89
N ASP A 162 27.37 15.86 -43.98
CA ASP A 162 27.91 14.97 -42.94
C ASP A 162 27.61 15.40 -41.48
N GLY A 163 26.93 14.53 -40.71
CA GLY A 163 26.66 14.75 -39.29
C GLY A 163 25.40 14.07 -38.75
N SER A 164 25.12 12.82 -39.13
CA SER A 164 23.98 12.05 -38.60
C SER A 164 24.33 11.41 -37.26
N GLU A 165 23.84 11.98 -36.15
CA GLU A 165 23.48 11.16 -34.97
C GLU A 165 22.18 10.43 -35.33
N GLU A 166 22.38 9.30 -35.99
CA GLU A 166 21.35 8.38 -36.47
C GLU A 166 20.67 7.75 -35.25
N GLU A 167 19.46 8.20 -34.89
CA GLU A 167 18.58 7.41 -34.03
C GLU A 167 18.34 6.07 -34.75
N PRO A 168 18.74 4.92 -34.17
CA PRO A 168 18.59 3.66 -34.88
C PRO A 168 17.10 3.35 -35.04
N ALA A 169 16.70 3.07 -36.27
CA ALA A 169 15.37 2.56 -36.58
C ALA A 169 15.03 1.36 -35.68
N PRO A 170 13.78 1.24 -35.20
CA PRO A 170 13.38 0.18 -34.28
C PRO A 170 13.70 -1.19 -34.89
N ASP A 171 14.43 -1.99 -34.13
CA ASP A 171 14.95 -3.25 -34.64
C ASP A 171 13.84 -4.30 -34.66
N ALA A 172 13.39 -4.64 -35.87
CA ALA A 172 12.30 -5.59 -36.09
C ALA A 172 12.57 -7.01 -35.56
N GLU A 173 13.81 -7.33 -35.16
CA GLU A 173 14.12 -8.59 -34.48
C GLU A 173 13.84 -8.54 -32.98
N LEU A 174 14.10 -7.41 -32.32
CA LEU A 174 13.86 -7.25 -30.88
C LEU A 174 12.37 -7.14 -30.56
N ASP A 175 11.58 -6.54 -31.46
CA ASP A 175 10.13 -6.44 -31.27
C ASP A 175 9.39 -7.79 -31.45
N LYS A 176 10.05 -8.81 -32.03
CA LYS A 176 9.49 -10.17 -32.12
C LYS A 176 9.67 -10.97 -30.84
N LEU A 177 10.52 -10.49 -29.92
CA LEU A 177 10.77 -11.17 -28.66
C LEU A 177 9.62 -10.93 -27.68
N THR A 178 9.30 -11.97 -26.92
CA THR A 178 8.39 -11.88 -25.78
C THR A 178 9.05 -11.08 -24.65
N ASP A 179 8.23 -10.56 -23.73
CA ASP A 179 8.75 -9.75 -22.62
C ASP A 179 9.78 -10.50 -21.77
N ASP A 180 9.62 -11.81 -21.59
CA ASP A 180 10.58 -12.63 -20.83
C ASP A 180 11.89 -12.88 -21.60
N GLU A 181 11.83 -13.01 -22.93
CA GLU A 181 13.00 -13.10 -23.79
C GLU A 181 13.77 -11.77 -23.83
N LEU A 182 13.07 -10.63 -23.86
CA LEU A 182 13.69 -9.30 -23.75
C LEU A 182 14.38 -9.11 -22.39
N ARG A 183 13.75 -9.54 -21.30
CA ARG A 183 14.37 -9.51 -19.96
C ARG A 183 15.62 -10.39 -19.91
N ALA A 184 15.57 -11.58 -20.53
CA ALA A 184 16.72 -12.46 -20.62
C ALA A 184 17.86 -11.81 -21.44
N TYR A 185 17.56 -11.25 -22.61
CA TYR A 185 18.50 -10.57 -23.50
C TYR A 185 19.25 -9.40 -22.82
N VAL A 186 18.53 -8.60 -22.03
CA VAL A 186 19.07 -7.46 -21.30
C VAL A 186 19.90 -7.91 -20.09
N ARG A 187 19.46 -8.96 -19.38
CA ARG A 187 20.19 -9.54 -18.24
C ARG A 187 21.50 -10.21 -18.66
N ASP A 188 21.49 -10.93 -19.77
CA ASP A 188 22.67 -11.64 -20.30
C ASP A 188 23.80 -10.67 -20.68
N ARG A 189 23.44 -9.42 -21.04
CA ARG A 189 24.37 -8.32 -21.31
C ARG A 189 24.69 -7.46 -20.07
N GLY A 190 24.38 -7.96 -18.88
CA GLY A 190 24.82 -7.38 -17.60
C GLY A 190 23.94 -6.27 -17.02
N VAL A 191 22.74 -6.03 -17.56
CA VAL A 191 21.81 -5.04 -16.99
C VAL A 191 20.86 -5.71 -16.01
N ILE A 192 20.75 -5.15 -14.80
CA ILE A 192 19.83 -5.63 -13.77
C ILE A 192 18.41 -5.19 -14.15
N VAL A 193 17.58 -6.15 -14.52
CA VAL A 193 16.19 -5.93 -14.90
C VAL A 193 15.27 -6.09 -13.69
N ASP A 194 14.57 -5.02 -13.31
CA ASP A 194 13.50 -5.05 -12.30
C ASP A 194 12.21 -5.60 -12.95
N GLY A 195 11.47 -6.43 -12.20
CA GLY A 195 10.17 -6.99 -12.62
C GLY A 195 9.11 -5.92 -12.91
N ARG A 196 9.33 -4.67 -12.50
CA ARG A 196 8.47 -3.51 -12.82
C ARG A 196 8.72 -2.91 -14.21
N TRP A 197 9.71 -3.40 -14.95
CA TRP A 197 9.99 -2.88 -16.29
C TRP A 197 8.94 -3.42 -17.28
N GLY A 198 8.18 -2.48 -17.85
CA GLY A 198 7.28 -2.76 -18.98
C GLY A 198 8.03 -2.88 -20.30
N ARG A 199 7.38 -3.51 -21.28
CA ARG A 199 7.93 -3.82 -22.63
C ARG A 199 8.68 -2.66 -23.30
N LYS A 200 8.12 -1.45 -23.28
CA LYS A 200 8.75 -0.26 -23.88
C LYS A 200 10.15 0.03 -23.31
N LYS A 201 10.33 -0.14 -21.99
CA LYS A 201 11.62 0.08 -21.32
C LYS A 201 12.61 -1.05 -21.64
N LEU A 202 12.12 -2.27 -21.78
CA LEU A 202 12.93 -3.44 -22.15
C LEU A 202 13.46 -3.32 -23.58
N LEU A 203 12.63 -2.87 -24.53
CA LEU A 203 13.03 -2.64 -25.92
C LEU A 203 14.10 -1.56 -26.02
N VAL A 204 13.89 -0.40 -25.40
CA VAL A 204 14.85 0.70 -25.41
C VAL A 204 16.21 0.29 -24.84
N GLU A 205 16.25 -0.48 -23.76
CA GLU A 205 17.53 -0.98 -23.22
C GLU A 205 18.13 -2.10 -24.07
N ALA A 206 17.32 -2.98 -24.65
CA ALA A 206 17.80 -4.01 -25.57
C ALA A 206 18.43 -3.41 -26.84
N GLU A 207 17.83 -2.35 -27.40
CA GLU A 207 18.34 -1.60 -28.56
C GLU A 207 19.66 -0.91 -28.23
N LYS A 208 19.75 -0.23 -27.07
CA LYS A 208 21.01 0.38 -26.60
C LYS A 208 22.12 -0.64 -26.42
N LEU A 209 21.79 -1.85 -25.97
CA LEU A 209 22.75 -2.93 -25.77
C LEU A 209 23.12 -3.62 -27.09
N LYS A 210 22.22 -3.67 -28.08
CA LYS A 210 22.51 -4.15 -29.44
C LYS A 210 23.43 -3.18 -30.18
N ALA A 211 23.21 -1.87 -30.05
CA ALA A 211 24.03 -0.84 -30.67
C ALA A 211 25.44 -0.69 -30.05
N LYS A 212 25.66 -1.21 -28.83
CA LYS A 212 26.95 -1.17 -28.12
C LYS A 212 27.81 -2.43 -28.28
N GLY A 213 27.27 -3.49 -28.89
CA GLY A 213 27.97 -4.76 -29.13
C GLY A 213 28.38 -4.89 -30.60
#